data_AF-A0A369GKU7-F1
#
_entry.id   AF-A0A369GKU7-F1
#
_cell.length_a   1.000
_cell.length_b   1.000
_cell.length_c   1.000
_cell.angle_alpha   90.00
_cell.angle_beta   90.00
_cell.angle_gamma   90.00
#
_symmetry.space_group_name_H-M   'P 1'
#
loop_
_entity.id
_entity.type
_entity.pdbx_description
1 polymer ?
#
loop_
_entity_poly.entity_id
_entity_poly.type
_entity_poly.pdbx_seq_one_letter_code
_entity_poly.pdbx_strand_id
1 'polypeptide(L)'
;MMLLLWTWAWTLLTLVTVVNSASSVASIKNVFNVNLDDNSAGGCGWVGAAAMETLFSECLTLAKAGLRAIDEYDTSDAAKRLIDAFFRGKKEAPLIPGQLQEIRDHWLNHGGPVNDGAVIEKPHLFCSDSWLTKLTMQDQARNKNGDEIWDTKADGSRSPVTIGSINEYIQKQQNERNALRGTGPQNAQAVPYYSVVHKDYIFDSFYGSYDPQRGYCTPKSNQAATQHIMSPSSITLCPWSFGTRTRAPADPKIKSLRHQAAEPVDTKPARRIKYAGITKPAARGRKFSGKQELASLMPTAATLFHETFHLVMGNARTTPNSGEVYPVAKMLGLKHEDAVVNPETFAAVAVAYDYTLNTDVDEDGNVVEFFTGYTTRG
;
A
#
# COMPACT_ATOMS: atom_id res chain seq x y z
N MET A 1 -16.94 -27.47 -76.74
CA MET A 1 -15.66 -27.56 -75.99
C MET A 1 -15.48 -26.24 -75.24
N MET A 2 -15.13 -26.30 -73.96
CA MET A 2 -14.99 -25.23 -72.94
C MET A 2 -16.18 -25.03 -71.99
N LEU A 3 -16.06 -25.75 -70.86
CA LEU A 3 -16.78 -25.60 -69.61
C LEU A 3 -16.38 -24.29 -68.90
N LEU A 4 -17.38 -23.59 -68.35
CA LEU A 4 -17.19 -22.55 -67.32
C LEU A 4 -17.51 -23.17 -65.96
N LEU A 5 -16.46 -23.42 -65.18
CA LEU A 5 -16.50 -23.88 -63.79
C LEU A 5 -16.79 -22.69 -62.86
N TRP A 6 -17.90 -22.78 -62.12
CA TRP A 6 -18.23 -21.91 -61.00
C TRP A 6 -17.40 -22.30 -59.77
N THR A 7 -16.56 -21.39 -59.29
CA THR A 7 -15.81 -21.53 -58.04
C THR A 7 -16.67 -21.09 -56.85
N TRP A 8 -16.91 -22.02 -55.93
CA TRP A 8 -17.54 -21.79 -54.64
C TRP A 8 -16.47 -21.28 -53.66
N ALA A 9 -16.62 -20.03 -53.19
CA ALA A 9 -15.77 -19.46 -52.15
C ALA A 9 -16.27 -19.90 -50.77
N TRP A 10 -15.51 -20.79 -50.12
CA TRP A 10 -15.68 -21.15 -48.72
C TRP A 10 -15.25 -19.98 -47.83
N THR A 11 -16.20 -19.35 -47.15
CA THR A 11 -15.91 -18.38 -46.08
C THR A 11 -15.57 -19.19 -44.82
N LEU A 12 -14.27 -19.37 -44.55
CA LEU A 12 -13.79 -19.94 -43.29
C LEU A 12 -14.03 -18.90 -42.18
N LEU A 13 -15.09 -19.09 -41.40
CA LEU A 13 -15.34 -18.32 -40.18
C LEU A 13 -14.36 -18.82 -39.10
N THR A 14 -13.17 -18.23 -39.02
CA THR A 14 -12.27 -18.45 -37.88
C THR A 14 -12.88 -17.80 -36.65
N LEU A 15 -13.53 -18.61 -35.82
CA LEU A 15 -13.92 -18.26 -34.47
C LEU A 15 -12.64 -18.00 -33.67
N VAL A 16 -12.20 -16.75 -33.58
CA VAL A 16 -11.16 -16.35 -32.63
C VAL A 16 -11.80 -16.44 -31.25
N THR A 17 -11.66 -17.58 -30.59
CA THR A 17 -11.88 -17.64 -29.14
C THR A 17 -10.79 -16.80 -28.50
N VAL A 18 -11.13 -15.56 -28.18
CA VAL A 18 -10.35 -14.76 -27.22
C VAL A 18 -10.43 -15.50 -25.91
N VAL A 19 -9.42 -16.35 -25.66
CA VAL A 19 -9.21 -16.92 -24.34
C VAL A 19 -8.83 -15.71 -23.49
N ASN A 20 -9.80 -15.14 -22.78
CA ASN A 20 -9.52 -14.26 -21.66
C ASN A 20 -8.78 -15.13 -20.64
N SER A 21 -7.45 -15.17 -20.74
CA SER A 21 -6.60 -15.66 -19.67
C SER A 21 -6.93 -14.80 -18.46
N ALA A 22 -7.77 -15.31 -17.56
CA ALA A 22 -8.00 -14.68 -16.29
C ALA A 22 -6.65 -14.64 -15.58
N SER A 23 -5.99 -13.47 -15.57
CA SER A 23 -4.73 -13.28 -14.87
C SER A 23 -4.99 -13.54 -13.38
N SER A 24 -4.61 -14.75 -12.93
CA SER A 24 -4.62 -15.09 -11.52
C SER A 24 -3.49 -14.33 -10.84
N VAL A 25 -3.81 -13.64 -9.75
CA VAL A 25 -2.83 -12.98 -8.88
C VAL A 25 -1.77 -14.02 -8.49
N ALA A 26 -0.49 -13.67 -8.54
CA ALA A 26 0.55 -14.54 -7.99
C ALA A 26 0.32 -14.72 -6.48
N SER A 27 0.60 -15.91 -5.93
CA SER A 27 0.60 -16.07 -4.48
C SER A 27 1.55 -15.04 -3.84
N ILE A 28 1.17 -14.49 -2.69
CA ILE A 28 2.02 -13.56 -1.95
C ILE A 28 3.39 -14.18 -1.63
N LYS A 29 3.44 -15.50 -1.40
CA LYS A 29 4.69 -16.24 -1.19
C LYS A 29 5.54 -16.37 -2.45
N ASN A 30 4.99 -16.13 -3.64
CA ASN A 30 5.78 -16.12 -4.88
C ASN A 30 6.52 -14.78 -5.03
N VAL A 31 5.90 -13.67 -4.64
CA VAL A 31 6.45 -12.32 -4.82
C VAL A 31 7.21 -11.79 -3.61
N PHE A 32 6.92 -12.27 -2.39
CA PHE A 32 7.58 -11.86 -1.15
C PHE A 32 8.19 -13.03 -0.38
N ASN A 33 9.30 -12.75 0.30
CA ASN A 33 9.81 -13.57 1.38
C ASN A 33 9.03 -13.22 2.66
N VAL A 34 7.94 -13.95 2.90
CA VAL A 34 7.01 -13.73 4.02
C VAL A 34 6.87 -14.99 4.87
N ASN A 35 7.01 -14.84 6.19
CA ASN A 35 6.71 -15.89 7.16
C ASN A 35 5.22 -15.83 7.52
N LEU A 36 4.44 -16.83 7.11
CA LEU A 36 3.00 -16.93 7.41
C LEU A 36 2.69 -17.97 8.48
N ASP A 37 3.71 -18.63 9.03
CA ASP A 37 3.55 -19.80 9.89
C ASP A 37 3.65 -19.39 11.38
N ASP A 38 4.47 -18.39 11.70
CA ASP A 38 4.57 -17.82 13.04
C ASP A 38 4.82 -16.29 13.01
N ASN A 39 5.06 -15.72 14.20
CA ASN A 39 5.27 -14.29 14.41
C ASN A 39 6.73 -13.93 14.67
N SER A 40 7.65 -14.87 14.48
CA SER A 40 9.07 -14.64 14.70
C SER A 40 9.62 -13.65 13.68
N ALA A 41 10.50 -12.75 14.13
CA ALA A 41 11.20 -11.77 13.30
C ALA A 41 10.28 -11.08 12.26
N GLY A 42 9.24 -10.40 12.73
CA GLY A 42 8.33 -9.68 11.84
C GLY A 42 7.26 -10.55 11.16
N GLY A 43 7.18 -11.84 11.47
CA GLY A 43 6.24 -12.78 10.84
C GLY A 43 4.77 -12.37 10.91
N CYS A 44 4.01 -12.89 9.96
CA CYS A 44 2.60 -12.61 9.69
C CYS A 44 1.67 -13.76 10.12
N GLY A 45 2.14 -14.73 10.92
CA GLY A 45 1.34 -15.88 11.35
C GLY A 45 0.03 -15.50 12.04
N TRP A 46 0.02 -14.41 12.83
CA TRP A 46 -1.17 -13.88 13.49
C TRP A 46 -2.19 -13.25 12.54
N VAL A 47 -1.75 -12.77 11.37
CA VAL A 47 -2.65 -12.31 10.30
C VAL A 47 -3.24 -13.50 9.58
N GLY A 48 -2.40 -14.52 9.35
CA GLY A 48 -2.78 -15.77 8.70
C GLY A 48 -2.68 -15.71 7.18
N ALA A 49 -2.32 -16.85 6.58
CA ALA A 49 -2.04 -16.94 5.14
C ALA A 49 -3.23 -16.53 4.27
N ALA A 50 -4.44 -17.01 4.57
CA ALA A 50 -5.63 -16.71 3.77
C ALA A 50 -5.95 -15.21 3.73
N ALA A 51 -5.75 -14.52 4.85
CA ALA A 51 -6.01 -13.09 4.95
C ALA A 51 -4.93 -12.29 4.20
N MET A 52 -3.65 -12.68 4.30
CA MET A 52 -2.57 -12.06 3.53
C MET A 52 -2.74 -12.23 2.02
N GLU A 53 -3.13 -13.43 1.55
CA GLU A 53 -3.44 -13.66 0.13
C GLU A 53 -4.63 -12.84 -0.33
N THR A 54 -5.65 -12.68 0.53
CA THR A 54 -6.80 -11.81 0.24
C THR A 54 -6.36 -10.36 0.05
N LEU A 55 -5.56 -9.82 0.98
CA LEU A 55 -5.04 -8.46 0.89
C LEU A 55 -4.21 -8.24 -0.38
N PHE A 56 -3.39 -9.22 -0.75
CA PHE A 56 -2.59 -9.15 -1.96
C PHE A 56 -3.44 -9.18 -3.24
N SER A 57 -4.48 -10.02 -3.28
CA SER A 57 -5.46 -10.06 -4.37
C SER A 57 -6.27 -8.76 -4.48
N GLU A 58 -6.62 -8.16 -3.36
CA GLU A 58 -7.29 -6.86 -3.31
C GLU A 58 -6.41 -5.74 -3.86
N CYS A 59 -5.08 -5.78 -3.65
CA CYS A 59 -4.15 -4.84 -4.29
C CYS A 59 -4.24 -4.91 -5.83
N LEU A 60 -4.35 -6.10 -6.42
CA LEU A 60 -4.53 -6.24 -7.88
C LEU A 60 -5.87 -5.66 -8.32
N THR A 61 -6.92 -5.87 -7.52
CA THR A 61 -8.26 -5.31 -7.81
C THR A 61 -8.22 -3.78 -7.78
N LEU A 62 -7.53 -3.18 -6.80
CA LEU A 62 -7.32 -1.74 -6.73
C LEU A 62 -6.51 -1.22 -7.93
N ALA A 63 -5.42 -1.90 -8.31
CA ALA A 63 -4.64 -1.52 -9.49
C ALA A 63 -5.49 -1.52 -10.78
N LYS A 64 -6.35 -2.54 -10.94
CA LYS A 64 -7.31 -2.62 -12.06
C LYS A 64 -8.35 -1.51 -12.02
N ALA A 65 -8.91 -1.20 -10.85
CA ALA A 65 -9.88 -0.13 -10.70
C ALA A 65 -9.27 1.24 -11.00
N GLY A 66 -8.06 1.52 -10.50
CA GLY A 66 -7.32 2.75 -10.81
C GLY A 66 -7.06 2.93 -12.31
N LEU A 67 -6.61 1.86 -13.00
CA LEU A 67 -6.41 1.92 -14.46
C LEU A 67 -7.71 2.12 -15.22
N ARG A 68 -8.77 1.44 -14.81
CA ARG A 68 -10.08 1.60 -15.42
C ARG A 68 -10.60 3.04 -15.29
N ALA A 69 -10.37 3.71 -14.15
CA ALA A 69 -10.71 5.12 -13.98
C ALA A 69 -9.97 6.03 -15.00
N ILE A 70 -8.74 5.68 -15.36
CA ILE A 70 -7.95 6.45 -16.34
C ILE A 70 -8.44 6.18 -17.77
N ASP A 71 -8.72 4.91 -18.07
CA ASP A 71 -9.21 4.47 -19.38
C ASP A 71 -10.59 5.04 -19.68
N GLU A 72 -11.47 5.11 -18.67
CA GLU A 72 -12.83 5.63 -18.78
C GLU A 72 -12.92 7.16 -18.55
N TYR A 73 -11.80 7.87 -18.41
CA TYR A 73 -11.77 9.32 -18.14
C TYR A 73 -12.61 10.15 -19.12
N ASP A 74 -12.60 9.80 -20.42
CA ASP A 74 -13.31 10.55 -21.46
C ASP A 74 -14.77 10.08 -21.67
N THR A 75 -15.17 8.97 -21.03
CA THR A 75 -16.47 8.30 -21.25
C THR A 75 -17.30 8.15 -19.98
N SER A 76 -16.71 8.31 -18.80
CA SER A 76 -17.34 8.21 -17.49
C SER A 76 -17.18 9.51 -16.73
N ASP A 77 -18.30 10.17 -16.48
CA ASP A 77 -18.35 11.41 -15.70
C ASP A 77 -17.78 11.23 -14.28
N ALA A 78 -18.00 10.06 -13.67
CA ALA A 78 -17.44 9.72 -12.35
C ALA A 78 -15.91 9.58 -12.40
N ALA A 79 -15.40 8.89 -13.43
CA ALA A 79 -13.96 8.74 -13.65
C ALA A 79 -13.29 10.10 -13.86
N LYS A 80 -13.87 10.92 -14.74
CA LYS A 80 -13.41 12.28 -15.02
C LYS A 80 -13.33 13.13 -13.74
N ARG A 81 -14.40 13.14 -12.94
CA ARG A 81 -14.45 13.87 -11.66
C ARG A 81 -13.33 13.44 -10.71
N LEU A 82 -13.12 12.13 -10.55
CA LEU A 82 -12.08 11.60 -9.66
C LEU A 82 -10.68 12.01 -10.12
N ILE A 83 -10.36 11.80 -11.40
CA ILE A 83 -9.04 12.13 -11.95
C ILE A 83 -8.80 13.65 -11.94
N ASP A 84 -9.81 14.47 -12.25
CA ASP A 84 -9.72 15.92 -12.15
C ASP A 84 -9.47 16.38 -10.70
N ALA A 85 -10.18 15.77 -9.74
CA ALA A 85 -10.09 16.15 -8.34
C ALA A 85 -8.73 15.81 -7.71
N PHE A 86 -8.23 14.59 -7.96
CA PHE A 86 -7.01 14.08 -7.33
C PHE A 86 -5.73 14.40 -8.11
N PHE A 87 -5.80 14.37 -9.45
CA PHE A 87 -4.62 14.55 -10.31
C PHE A 87 -4.65 15.87 -11.11
N ARG A 88 -5.65 16.75 -10.96
CA ARG A 88 -5.79 17.99 -11.76
C ARG A 88 -5.94 17.73 -13.26
N GLY A 89 -6.58 16.61 -13.57
CA GLY A 89 -6.88 16.17 -14.93
C GLY A 89 -5.76 15.35 -15.55
N LYS A 90 -6.01 14.88 -16.76
CA LYS A 90 -5.14 13.92 -17.48
C LYS A 90 -3.90 14.57 -18.11
N LYS A 91 -3.51 15.79 -17.72
CA LYS A 91 -2.52 16.62 -18.45
C LYS A 91 -1.10 16.05 -18.50
N GLU A 92 -0.77 15.02 -17.72
CA GLU A 92 0.44 14.18 -17.91
C GLU A 92 0.08 12.70 -18.09
N ALA A 93 -0.66 12.45 -19.18
CA ALA A 93 -1.29 11.17 -19.54
C ALA A 93 -0.44 9.88 -19.51
N PRO A 94 0.91 9.85 -19.57
CA PRO A 94 1.63 8.58 -19.49
C PRO A 94 2.07 8.17 -18.07
N LEU A 95 2.29 9.11 -17.13
CA LEU A 95 2.85 8.76 -15.82
C LEU A 95 1.84 7.97 -14.96
N ILE A 96 0.61 8.47 -14.85
CA ILE A 96 -0.42 7.85 -14.01
C ILE A 96 -0.74 6.40 -14.47
N PRO A 97 -1.07 6.15 -15.75
CA PRO A 97 -1.29 4.76 -16.19
C PRO A 97 -0.01 3.94 -16.16
N GLY A 98 1.16 4.52 -16.45
CA GLY A 98 2.44 3.80 -16.42
C GLY A 98 2.78 3.22 -15.05
N GLN A 99 2.59 4.00 -13.97
CA GLN A 99 2.84 3.51 -12.60
C GLN A 99 1.90 2.38 -12.20
N LEU A 100 0.60 2.51 -12.51
CA LEU A 100 -0.37 1.47 -12.21
C LEU A 100 -0.16 0.22 -13.07
N GLN A 101 0.24 0.37 -14.33
CA GLN A 101 0.59 -0.74 -15.23
C GLN A 101 1.82 -1.48 -14.71
N GLU A 102 2.85 -0.78 -14.27
CA GLU A 102 4.04 -1.39 -13.67
C GLU A 102 3.67 -2.25 -12.46
N ILE A 103 2.85 -1.71 -11.55
CA ILE A 103 2.39 -2.46 -10.37
C ILE A 103 1.48 -3.62 -10.78
N ARG A 104 0.50 -3.40 -11.66
CA ARG A 104 -0.49 -4.42 -12.04
C ARG A 104 0.14 -5.55 -12.86
N ASP A 105 0.74 -5.20 -13.99
CA ASP A 105 1.14 -6.13 -15.04
C ASP A 105 2.48 -6.79 -14.72
N HIS A 106 3.43 -6.02 -14.19
CA HIS A 106 4.74 -6.55 -13.90
C HIS A 106 4.75 -7.14 -12.49
N TRP A 107 4.50 -6.32 -11.47
CA TRP A 107 4.87 -6.73 -10.12
C TRP A 107 3.83 -7.59 -9.38
N LEU A 108 2.54 -7.23 -9.36
CA LEU A 108 1.51 -8.01 -8.65
C LEU A 108 1.21 -9.37 -9.29
N ASN A 109 1.38 -9.48 -10.62
CA ASN A 109 1.12 -10.73 -11.35
C ASN A 109 2.33 -11.67 -11.39
N HIS A 110 3.57 -11.15 -11.31
CA HIS A 110 4.77 -11.95 -11.55
C HIS A 110 5.88 -11.77 -10.51
N GLY A 111 5.78 -10.77 -9.65
CA GLY A 111 6.91 -10.23 -8.90
C GLY A 111 7.91 -9.55 -9.84
N GLY A 112 9.16 -9.45 -9.40
CA GLY A 112 10.23 -8.94 -10.24
C GLY A 112 11.11 -7.92 -9.54
N PRO A 113 11.96 -7.23 -10.32
CA PRO A 113 12.82 -6.20 -9.80
C PRO A 113 12.05 -5.09 -9.08
N VAL A 114 12.67 -4.53 -8.05
CA VAL A 114 12.13 -3.46 -7.21
C VAL A 114 13.11 -2.28 -7.19
N ASN A 115 12.67 -1.15 -6.62
CA ASN A 115 13.43 0.10 -6.60
C ASN A 115 13.85 0.56 -8.02
N ASP A 116 12.86 0.69 -8.91
CA ASP A 116 13.04 1.10 -10.31
C ASP A 116 13.97 0.14 -11.10
N GLY A 117 13.89 -1.15 -10.78
CA GLY A 117 14.71 -2.19 -11.40
C GLY A 117 16.11 -2.37 -10.82
N ALA A 118 16.50 -1.60 -9.81
CA ALA A 118 17.85 -1.64 -9.24
C ALA A 118 18.10 -2.87 -8.34
N VAL A 119 17.06 -3.48 -7.78
CA VAL A 119 17.15 -4.64 -6.87
C VAL A 119 16.38 -5.79 -7.49
N ILE A 120 17.04 -6.92 -7.76
CA ILE A 120 16.43 -8.09 -8.41
C ILE A 120 16.01 -9.15 -7.41
N GLU A 121 16.54 -9.07 -6.20
CA GLU A 121 16.28 -10.00 -5.12
C GLU A 121 14.85 -9.83 -4.61
N LYS A 122 14.23 -10.97 -4.30
CA LYS A 122 12.87 -11.04 -3.81
C LYS A 122 12.72 -10.27 -2.48
N PRO A 123 11.81 -9.29 -2.38
CA PRO A 123 11.68 -8.45 -1.19
C PRO A 123 11.06 -9.20 -0.01
N HIS A 124 11.28 -8.70 1.20
CA HIS A 124 10.59 -9.19 2.38
C HIS A 124 9.27 -8.46 2.62
N LEU A 125 8.29 -9.18 3.19
CA LEU A 125 7.08 -8.60 3.73
C LEU A 125 6.93 -9.03 5.20
N PHE A 126 6.83 -8.05 6.09
CA PHE A 126 6.65 -8.24 7.52
C PHE A 126 5.30 -7.68 7.99
N CYS A 127 4.78 -8.19 9.09
CA CYS A 127 3.55 -7.72 9.75
C CYS A 127 3.81 -7.08 11.14
N SER A 128 5.08 -6.83 11.46
CA SER A 128 5.52 -6.02 12.59
C SER A 128 6.98 -5.61 12.39
N ASP A 129 7.46 -4.64 13.17
CA ASP A 129 8.86 -4.20 13.20
C ASP A 129 9.77 -5.07 14.09
N SER A 130 9.28 -6.21 14.58
CA SER A 130 10.02 -7.10 15.50
C SER A 130 11.23 -7.81 14.88
N TRP A 131 11.42 -7.68 13.57
CA TRP A 131 12.63 -8.11 12.87
C TRP A 131 13.81 -7.14 13.08
N LEU A 132 13.55 -5.95 13.62
CA LEU A 132 14.54 -4.97 14.03
C LEU A 132 14.68 -4.95 15.55
N THR A 133 15.93 -4.95 16.01
CA THR A 133 16.27 -4.69 17.42
C THR A 133 16.95 -3.35 17.53
N LYS A 134 16.38 -2.43 18.30
CA LYS A 134 17.03 -1.15 18.60
C LYS A 134 18.25 -1.40 19.48
N LEU A 135 19.34 -0.76 19.11
CA LEU A 135 20.60 -0.77 19.83
C LEU A 135 21.07 0.67 20.08
N THR A 136 22.18 0.79 20.78
CA THR A 136 22.93 2.01 21.04
C THR A 136 24.29 1.91 20.35
N MET A 137 24.98 3.04 20.20
CA MET A 137 26.33 3.02 19.63
C MET A 137 27.35 2.31 20.54
N GLN A 138 27.00 2.07 21.80
CA GLN A 138 27.83 1.38 22.79
C GLN A 138 27.66 -0.14 22.76
N ASP A 139 26.60 -0.63 22.12
CA ASP A 139 26.38 -2.08 21.99
C ASP A 139 27.43 -2.71 21.08
N GLN A 140 27.70 -4.00 21.32
CA GLN A 140 28.63 -4.78 20.52
C GLN A 140 28.12 -4.92 19.08
N ALA A 141 29.01 -4.67 18.12
CA ALA A 141 28.73 -4.79 16.71
C ALA A 141 28.64 -6.25 16.30
N ARG A 142 27.82 -6.51 15.27
CA ARG A 142 27.63 -7.81 14.64
C ARG A 142 28.12 -7.76 13.19
N ASN A 143 28.68 -8.86 12.71
CA ASN A 143 29.08 -9.00 11.31
C ASN A 143 27.89 -9.44 10.43
N LYS A 144 28.14 -9.63 9.13
CA LYS A 144 27.12 -10.07 8.15
C LYS A 144 26.61 -11.50 8.35
N ASN A 145 27.23 -12.29 9.21
CA ASN A 145 26.71 -13.61 9.63
C ASN A 145 25.81 -13.48 10.87
N GLY A 146 25.83 -12.31 11.52
CA GLY A 146 25.15 -12.02 12.77
C GLY A 146 25.95 -12.35 14.03
N ASP A 147 27.20 -12.76 13.88
CA ASP A 147 28.12 -13.01 14.98
C ASP A 147 28.67 -11.71 15.53
N GLU A 148 28.90 -11.68 16.83
CA GLU A 148 29.53 -10.57 17.52
C GLU A 148 30.98 -10.36 17.04
N ILE A 149 31.36 -9.10 16.83
CA ILE A 149 32.70 -8.73 16.39
C ILE A 149 33.60 -8.54 17.61
N TRP A 150 34.78 -9.16 17.55
CA TRP A 150 35.81 -9.11 18.58
C TRP A 150 37.12 -8.60 17.97
N ASP A 151 37.77 -7.66 18.64
CA ASP A 151 39.14 -7.29 18.36
C ASP A 151 40.07 -8.22 19.15
N THR A 152 40.99 -8.88 18.47
CA THR A 152 41.94 -9.81 19.09
C THR A 152 43.30 -9.15 19.18
N LYS A 153 43.75 -8.89 20.41
CA LYS A 153 45.04 -8.27 20.67
C LYS A 153 46.18 -9.27 20.45
N ALA A 154 47.41 -8.76 20.35
CA ALA A 154 48.61 -9.57 20.14
C ALA A 154 48.86 -10.63 21.25
N ASP A 155 48.33 -10.41 22.45
CA ASP A 155 48.40 -11.34 23.59
C ASP A 155 47.30 -12.43 23.56
N GLY A 156 46.46 -12.45 22.52
CA GLY A 156 45.34 -13.37 22.37
C GLY A 156 44.08 -12.98 23.15
N SER A 157 44.11 -11.89 23.92
CA SER A 157 42.91 -11.36 24.59
C SER A 157 41.93 -10.76 23.57
N ARG A 158 40.64 -10.82 23.88
CA ARG A 158 39.57 -10.29 23.03
C ARG A 158 38.85 -9.13 23.70
N SER A 159 38.60 -8.06 22.95
CA SER A 159 37.75 -6.95 23.36
C SER A 159 36.56 -6.79 22.40
N PRO A 160 35.35 -6.50 22.90
CA PRO A 160 34.18 -6.32 22.04
C PRO A 160 34.35 -5.06 21.18
N VAL A 161 34.10 -5.18 19.88
CA VAL A 161 34.04 -4.02 18.99
C VAL A 161 32.63 -3.43 19.09
N THR A 162 32.53 -2.16 19.45
CA THR A 162 31.23 -1.48 19.58
C THR A 162 30.77 -0.92 18.23
N ILE A 163 29.46 -0.76 18.02
CA ILE A 163 28.90 -0.15 16.81
C ILE A 163 29.51 1.24 16.58
N GLY A 164 29.67 2.02 17.64
CA GLY A 164 30.26 3.36 17.62
C GLY A 164 31.76 3.42 17.48
N SER A 165 32.45 2.27 17.40
CA SER A 165 33.88 2.21 17.03
C SER A 165 34.09 1.92 15.54
N ILE A 166 33.04 1.64 14.78
CA ILE A 166 33.10 1.37 13.34
C ILE A 166 32.83 2.67 12.58
N ASN A 167 33.84 3.21 11.91
CA ASN A 167 33.74 4.50 11.19
C ASN A 167 32.58 4.56 10.19
N GLU A 168 32.30 3.47 9.47
CA GLU A 168 31.17 3.39 8.54
C GLU A 168 29.83 3.62 9.25
N TYR A 169 29.63 3.04 10.42
CA TYR A 169 28.41 3.14 11.22
C TYR A 169 28.25 4.53 11.86
N ILE A 170 29.36 5.15 12.27
CA ILE A 170 29.36 6.54 12.70
C ILE A 170 28.89 7.45 11.55
N GLN A 171 29.43 7.25 10.34
CA GLN A 171 29.04 8.03 9.17
C GLN A 171 27.58 7.82 8.79
N LYS A 172 27.08 6.57 8.76
CA LYS A 172 25.66 6.26 8.52
C LYS A 172 24.75 6.96 9.54
N GLN A 173 25.08 6.91 10.83
CA GLN A 173 24.31 7.61 11.87
C GLN A 173 24.31 9.13 11.66
N GLN A 174 25.44 9.72 11.29
CA GLN A 174 25.55 11.16 11.04
C GLN A 174 24.72 11.60 9.82
N ASN A 175 24.81 10.83 8.73
CA ASN A 175 24.04 11.10 7.52
C ASN A 175 22.53 11.05 7.80
N GLU A 176 22.08 10.02 8.51
CA GLU A 176 20.67 9.90 8.89
C GLU A 176 20.23 11.04 9.81
N ARG A 177 21.05 11.39 10.81
CA ARG A 177 20.75 12.54 11.69
C ARG A 177 20.62 13.85 10.90
N ASN A 178 21.44 14.05 9.88
CA ASN A 178 21.37 15.21 9.02
C ASN A 178 20.10 15.20 8.16
N ALA A 179 19.73 14.04 7.61
CA ALA A 179 18.48 13.87 6.87
C ALA A 179 17.25 14.18 7.75
N LEU A 180 17.19 13.61 8.95
CA LEU A 180 16.09 13.83 9.90
C LEU A 180 15.96 15.27 10.38
N ARG A 181 17.08 16.03 10.44
CA ARG A 181 17.03 17.47 10.75
C ARG A 181 16.45 18.32 9.61
N GLY A 182 16.57 17.85 8.37
CA GLY A 182 16.00 18.52 7.20
C GLY A 182 14.49 18.32 7.07
N THR A 183 13.96 17.21 7.57
CA THR A 183 12.56 16.80 7.35
C THR A 183 11.74 16.63 8.63
N GLY A 184 12.37 16.59 9.79
CA GLY A 184 11.76 16.25 11.08
C GLY A 184 12.09 17.22 12.21
N PRO A 185 11.80 16.84 13.47
CA PRO A 185 12.11 17.67 14.64
C PRO A 185 13.61 17.96 14.73
N GLN A 186 13.99 19.18 15.08
CA GLN A 186 15.40 19.58 15.21
C GLN A 186 16.24 18.69 16.15
N ASN A 187 15.57 17.99 17.08
CA ASN A 187 16.16 17.08 18.06
C ASN A 187 16.01 15.60 17.68
N ALA A 188 15.69 15.28 16.43
CA ALA A 188 15.61 13.90 15.97
C ALA A 188 16.96 13.18 16.20
N GLN A 189 16.89 12.02 16.85
CA GLN A 189 18.05 11.18 17.10
C GLN A 189 18.01 10.01 16.13
N ALA A 190 19.09 9.81 15.38
CA ALA A 190 19.32 8.59 14.62
C ALA A 190 19.98 7.54 15.52
N VAL A 191 19.39 6.35 15.64
CA VAL A 191 19.92 5.24 16.44
C VAL A 191 20.05 3.98 15.58
N PRO A 192 20.99 3.07 15.90
CA PRO A 192 21.12 1.83 15.16
C PRO A 192 19.99 0.87 15.49
N TYR A 193 19.47 0.22 14.45
CA TYR A 193 18.58 -0.92 14.53
C TYR A 193 19.25 -2.09 13.79
N TYR A 194 19.41 -3.23 14.47
CA TYR A 194 19.95 -4.43 13.86
C TYR A 194 18.84 -5.33 13.35
N SER A 195 18.93 -5.73 12.08
CA SER A 195 18.01 -6.67 11.47
C SER A 195 18.50 -8.10 11.62
N VAL A 196 17.73 -8.94 12.29
CA VAL A 196 18.05 -10.37 12.41
C VAL A 196 17.82 -11.13 11.11
N VAL A 197 17.01 -10.59 10.20
CA VAL A 197 16.67 -11.21 8.91
C VAL A 197 17.73 -10.89 7.86
N HIS A 198 18.10 -9.61 7.73
CA HIS A 198 19.09 -9.16 6.75
C HIS A 198 20.54 -9.27 7.25
N LYS A 199 20.74 -9.46 8.56
CA LYS A 199 22.07 -9.45 9.21
C LYS A 199 22.84 -8.13 8.96
N ASP A 200 22.12 -7.02 8.99
CA ASP A 200 22.67 -5.69 8.76
C ASP A 200 22.05 -4.64 9.68
N TYR A 201 22.70 -3.49 9.78
CA TYR A 201 22.26 -2.33 10.54
C TYR A 201 21.57 -1.31 9.64
N ILE A 202 20.44 -0.81 10.11
CA ILE A 202 19.87 0.45 9.63
C ILE A 202 20.00 1.52 10.72
N PHE A 203 20.10 2.77 10.30
CA PHE A 203 20.08 3.91 11.20
C PHE A 203 18.80 4.67 10.89
N ASP A 204 18.01 4.94 11.92
CA ASP A 204 16.69 5.56 11.75
C ASP A 204 16.33 6.36 13.01
N SER A 205 15.24 7.12 12.92
CA SER A 205 14.62 7.86 14.00
C SER A 205 14.45 7.04 15.27
N PHE A 206 14.70 7.69 16.39
CA PHE A 206 14.43 7.14 17.70
C PHE A 206 12.92 7.08 17.98
N TYR A 207 12.32 5.90 17.81
CA TYR A 207 10.88 5.65 18.05
C TYR A 207 10.49 5.51 19.53
N GLY A 208 11.34 5.97 20.45
CA GLY A 208 11.06 6.06 21.88
C GLY A 208 12.05 5.32 22.79
N SER A 209 12.09 5.72 24.06
CA SER A 209 13.21 5.45 24.97
C SER A 209 13.17 4.13 25.74
N TYR A 210 11.99 3.58 26.02
CA TYR A 210 11.88 2.59 27.11
C TYR A 210 11.98 1.12 26.72
N ASP A 211 11.99 0.78 25.42
CA ASP A 211 11.96 -0.63 25.00
C ASP A 211 12.79 -0.83 23.71
N PRO A 212 13.78 -1.75 23.69
CA PRO A 212 14.60 -2.04 22.50
C PRO A 212 13.79 -2.66 21.35
N GLN A 213 12.59 -3.15 21.61
CA GLN A 213 11.66 -3.62 20.58
C GLN A 213 10.88 -2.45 19.94
N ARG A 214 11.08 -1.19 20.39
CA ARG A 214 10.48 0.00 19.76
C ARG A 214 11.18 0.40 18.48
N GLY A 215 10.60 -0.03 17.35
CA GLY A 215 10.90 0.45 16.01
C GLY A 215 9.76 1.26 15.40
N TYR A 216 9.75 1.30 14.06
CA TYR A 216 8.85 2.08 13.22
C TYR A 216 7.36 1.86 13.50
N CYS A 217 6.93 0.67 13.96
CA CYS A 217 5.53 0.38 14.24
C CYS A 217 5.06 0.82 15.63
N THR A 218 5.90 1.52 16.39
CA THR A 218 5.58 1.99 17.75
C THR A 218 4.63 3.20 17.77
N PRO A 219 4.81 4.24 16.94
CA PRO A 219 3.86 5.35 16.88
C PRO A 219 2.48 4.88 16.41
N LYS A 220 1.41 5.38 17.05
CA LYS A 220 0.02 4.99 16.75
C LYS A 220 -0.45 5.40 15.33
N SER A 221 0.32 6.21 14.62
CA SER A 221 0.01 6.70 13.27
C SER A 221 0.64 5.88 12.16
N ASN A 222 1.67 5.09 12.45
CA ASN A 222 2.46 4.43 11.42
C ASN A 222 1.78 3.12 11.01
N GLN A 223 1.33 3.06 9.75
CA GLN A 223 0.62 1.90 9.22
C GLN A 223 1.53 0.94 8.48
N ALA A 224 2.54 1.45 7.77
CA ALA A 224 3.53 0.63 7.10
C ALA A 224 4.75 1.46 6.69
N ALA A 225 5.83 0.79 6.30
CA ALA A 225 6.99 1.41 5.69
C ALA A 225 7.62 0.50 4.65
N THR A 226 8.20 1.12 3.62
CA THR A 226 9.08 0.49 2.64
C THR A 226 10.54 0.91 2.90
N GLN A 227 11.46 -0.06 2.93
CA GLN A 227 12.87 0.17 3.21
C GLN A 227 13.75 -0.39 2.08
N HIS A 228 14.26 0.52 1.25
CA HIS A 228 15.24 0.23 0.20
C HIS A 228 16.69 0.26 0.67
N ILE A 229 16.95 0.80 1.86
CA ILE A 229 18.30 0.83 2.45
C ILE A 229 18.83 -0.57 2.75
N MET A 230 17.95 -1.58 2.74
CA MET A 230 18.27 -2.97 2.97
C MET A 230 18.25 -3.76 1.66
N SER A 231 19.10 -4.77 1.57
CA SER A 231 19.05 -5.76 0.49
C SER A 231 18.68 -7.13 1.04
N PRO A 232 17.65 -7.80 0.48
CA PRO A 232 16.68 -7.25 -0.46
C PRO A 232 15.84 -6.12 0.18
N SER A 233 15.08 -5.36 -0.61
CA SER A 233 14.16 -4.35 -0.04
C SER A 233 13.06 -5.02 0.80
N SER A 234 12.40 -4.27 1.67
CA SER A 234 11.32 -4.80 2.51
C SER A 234 10.13 -3.84 2.63
N ILE A 235 8.95 -4.43 2.83
CA ILE A 235 7.76 -3.75 3.34
C ILE A 235 7.49 -4.27 4.75
N THR A 236 7.21 -3.38 5.68
CA THR A 236 6.68 -3.73 7.00
C THR A 236 5.28 -3.14 7.16
N LEU A 237 4.26 -4.00 7.21
CA LEU A 237 2.90 -3.61 7.60
C LEU A 237 2.80 -3.63 9.13
N CYS A 238 2.52 -2.50 9.75
CA CYS A 238 2.42 -2.42 11.20
C CYS A 238 1.09 -2.99 11.71
N PRO A 239 1.02 -3.51 12.95
CA PRO A 239 -0.22 -4.04 13.53
C PRO A 239 -1.44 -3.10 13.42
N TRP A 240 -1.18 -1.78 13.38
CA TRP A 240 -2.21 -0.76 13.22
C TRP A 240 -2.89 -0.76 11.85
N SER A 241 -2.22 -1.16 10.76
CA SER A 241 -2.87 -1.29 9.44
C SER A 241 -3.95 -2.37 9.43
N PHE A 242 -3.79 -3.38 10.28
CA PHE A 242 -4.78 -4.44 10.54
C PHE A 242 -5.79 -4.07 11.63
N GLY A 243 -5.84 -2.80 12.06
CA GLY A 243 -6.79 -2.32 13.06
C GLY A 243 -6.49 -2.78 14.49
N THR A 244 -5.25 -3.17 14.77
CA THR A 244 -4.82 -3.68 16.09
C THR A 244 -3.86 -2.72 16.77
N ARG A 245 -3.88 -2.68 18.12
CA ARG A 245 -3.08 -1.73 18.92
C ARG A 245 -1.81 -2.32 19.50
N THR A 246 -1.66 -3.64 19.45
CA THR A 246 -0.61 -4.37 20.14
C THR A 246 0.35 -4.98 19.13
N ARG A 247 1.61 -5.22 19.52
CA ARG A 247 2.60 -5.92 18.67
C ARG A 247 2.36 -7.42 18.54
N ALA A 248 1.57 -7.98 19.44
CA ALA A 248 1.15 -9.38 19.43
C ALA A 248 -0.38 -9.44 19.43
N PRO A 249 -1.05 -9.00 18.35
CA PRO A 249 -2.49 -9.05 18.31
C PRO A 249 -2.95 -10.48 18.01
N ALA A 250 -3.88 -10.98 18.81
CA ALA A 250 -4.86 -11.96 18.35
C ALA A 250 -5.99 -11.18 17.67
N ASP A 251 -6.55 -11.73 16.59
CA ASP A 251 -7.72 -11.21 15.88
C ASP A 251 -7.50 -9.89 15.08
N PRO A 252 -6.82 -9.95 13.91
CA PRO A 252 -6.75 -8.83 12.99
C PRO A 252 -8.15 -8.32 12.61
N LYS A 253 -8.33 -7.00 12.58
CA LYS A 253 -9.56 -6.33 12.10
C LYS A 253 -9.39 -5.90 10.65
N ILE A 254 -9.21 -6.89 9.77
CA ILE A 254 -9.05 -6.65 8.35
C ILE A 254 -10.36 -6.14 7.77
N LYS A 255 -10.29 -4.97 7.13
CA LYS A 255 -11.37 -4.45 6.30
C LYS A 255 -11.12 -4.94 4.89
N SER A 256 -11.96 -5.85 4.41
CA SER A 256 -11.92 -6.27 3.01
C SER A 256 -12.29 -5.10 2.09
N LEU A 257 -11.82 -5.17 0.85
CA LEU A 257 -12.33 -4.36 -0.24
C LEU A 257 -13.85 -4.57 -0.35
N ARG A 258 -14.58 -3.49 -0.63
CA ARG A 258 -16.06 -3.45 -0.69
C ARG A 258 -16.74 -3.89 0.61
N HIS A 259 -16.06 -3.86 1.75
CA HIS A 259 -16.74 -3.98 3.04
C HIS A 259 -17.87 -2.94 3.12
N GLN A 260 -19.04 -3.36 3.59
CA GLN A 260 -20.13 -2.43 3.85
C GLN A 260 -19.65 -1.43 4.89
N ALA A 261 -19.54 -0.18 4.46
CA ALA A 261 -19.40 0.98 5.32
C ALA A 261 -20.18 0.83 6.64
N ALA A 262 -19.62 1.30 7.75
CA ALA A 262 -20.35 1.33 9.03
C ALA A 262 -21.67 2.13 8.92
N GLU A 263 -21.69 3.10 8.01
CA GLU A 263 -22.85 3.91 7.64
C GLU A 263 -22.88 4.04 6.11
N PRO A 264 -23.36 3.01 5.39
CA PRO A 264 -23.43 3.09 3.94
C PRO A 264 -24.40 4.20 3.57
N VAL A 265 -24.07 4.95 2.51
CA VAL A 265 -25.05 5.81 1.85
C VAL A 265 -26.16 4.88 1.36
N ASP A 266 -27.33 4.94 1.99
CA ASP A 266 -28.46 4.06 1.63
C ASP A 266 -28.87 4.38 0.19
N THR A 267 -28.60 3.45 -0.73
CA THR A 267 -29.03 3.55 -2.13
C THR A 267 -30.54 3.35 -2.26
N LYS A 268 -31.20 2.82 -1.22
CA LYS A 268 -32.65 2.62 -1.23
C LYS A 268 -33.34 3.89 -0.73
N PRO A 269 -34.39 4.35 -1.40
CA PRO A 269 -35.17 5.49 -0.92
C PRO A 269 -35.66 5.18 0.51
N ALA A 270 -35.52 6.16 1.41
CA ALA A 270 -35.97 6.01 2.79
C ALA A 270 -37.41 5.46 2.79
N ARG A 271 -37.61 4.25 3.32
CA ARG A 271 -38.93 3.59 3.36
C ARG A 271 -39.95 4.59 3.89
N ARG A 272 -40.87 5.00 3.02
CA ARG A 272 -41.99 5.88 3.37
C ARG A 272 -43.06 5.02 4.03
N ILE A 273 -43.23 5.17 5.34
CA ILE A 273 -44.32 4.49 6.04
C ILE A 273 -45.55 5.40 5.95
N LYS A 274 -46.61 4.91 5.31
CA LYS A 274 -47.93 5.54 5.38
C LYS A 274 -48.55 5.16 6.72
N TYR A 275 -48.76 6.16 7.58
CA TYR A 275 -49.52 5.99 8.82
C TYR A 275 -50.66 7.01 8.82
N ALA A 276 -51.91 6.54 8.87
CA ALA A 276 -53.11 7.38 8.86
C ALA A 276 -53.17 8.41 7.69
N GLY A 277 -52.83 7.99 6.48
CA GLY A 277 -52.86 8.86 5.29
C GLY A 277 -51.71 9.89 5.20
N ILE A 278 -50.90 10.01 6.25
CA ILE A 278 -49.71 10.88 6.27
C ILE A 278 -48.49 10.03 5.94
N THR A 279 -47.75 10.44 4.91
CA THR A 279 -46.51 9.79 4.53
C THR A 279 -45.39 10.41 5.34
N LYS A 280 -44.88 9.69 6.36
CA LYS A 280 -43.72 10.15 7.13
C LYS A 280 -42.48 9.31 6.72
N PRO A 281 -41.28 9.90 6.70
CA PRO A 281 -40.05 9.12 6.63
C PRO A 281 -40.08 8.12 7.79
N ALA A 282 -39.80 6.83 7.54
CA ALA A 282 -39.59 5.89 8.63
C ALA A 282 -38.52 6.48 9.56
N ALA A 283 -38.88 6.71 10.82
CA ALA A 283 -37.94 7.17 11.84
C ALA A 283 -36.93 6.04 12.12
N ARG A 284 -35.93 5.88 11.25
CA ARG A 284 -34.69 5.20 11.63
C ARG A 284 -33.96 6.18 12.54
N GLY A 285 -33.77 5.82 13.80
CA GLY A 285 -33.13 6.63 14.85
C GLY A 285 -31.65 6.95 14.63
N ARG A 286 -31.13 6.96 13.39
CA ARG A 286 -29.82 7.49 13.03
C ARG A 286 -30.00 8.47 11.88
N LYS A 287 -29.51 9.70 12.07
CA LYS A 287 -29.39 10.69 10.99
C LYS A 287 -28.44 10.11 9.94
N PHE A 288 -28.98 9.60 8.84
CA PHE A 288 -28.17 9.39 7.65
C PHE A 288 -27.76 10.77 7.13
N SER A 289 -26.47 11.07 7.14
CA SER A 289 -25.91 12.33 6.64
C SER A 289 -26.01 12.46 5.11
N GLY A 290 -26.35 11.38 4.41
CA GLY A 290 -26.30 11.29 2.94
C GLY A 290 -24.88 11.39 2.38
N LYS A 291 -23.86 11.28 3.26
CA LYS A 291 -22.45 11.43 2.92
C LYS A 291 -21.59 10.48 3.74
N GLN A 292 -20.60 9.88 3.10
CA GLN A 292 -19.59 9.08 3.79
C GLN A 292 -18.18 9.48 3.35
N GLU A 293 -17.24 9.55 4.29
CA GLU A 293 -15.85 9.92 3.97
C GLU A 293 -15.11 8.77 3.30
N LEU A 294 -14.30 9.06 2.28
CA LEU A 294 -13.46 8.05 1.61
C LEU A 294 -12.53 7.32 2.59
N ALA A 295 -11.99 8.02 3.59
CA ALA A 295 -11.15 7.41 4.63
C ALA A 295 -11.85 6.27 5.40
N SER A 296 -13.19 6.30 5.50
CA SER A 296 -13.96 5.24 6.14
C SER A 296 -14.15 4.00 5.27
N LEU A 297 -13.91 4.12 3.96
CA LEU A 297 -14.03 3.07 2.95
C LEU A 297 -12.68 2.43 2.59
N MET A 298 -11.57 2.99 3.07
CA MET A 298 -10.23 2.46 2.80
C MET A 298 -10.11 1.03 3.35
N PRO A 299 -9.90 0.01 2.48
CA PRO A 299 -9.64 -1.35 2.91
C PRO A 299 -8.24 -1.47 3.50
N THR A 300 -7.99 -2.52 4.28
CA THR A 300 -6.64 -2.81 4.80
C THR A 300 -5.64 -3.01 3.66
N ALA A 301 -6.08 -3.53 2.50
CA ALA A 301 -5.23 -3.69 1.33
C ALA A 301 -4.70 -2.37 0.76
N ALA A 302 -5.35 -1.23 1.02
CA ALA A 302 -4.88 0.06 0.51
C ALA A 302 -3.50 0.45 1.06
N THR A 303 -3.19 0.09 2.31
CA THR A 303 -1.85 0.29 2.89
C THR A 303 -0.80 -0.51 2.14
N LEU A 304 -1.03 -1.81 1.90
CA LEU A 304 -0.08 -2.64 1.14
C LEU A 304 0.04 -2.15 -0.31
N PHE A 305 -1.08 -1.73 -0.91
CA PHE A 305 -1.10 -1.18 -2.25
C PHE A 305 -0.25 0.09 -2.33
N HIS A 306 -0.40 1.03 -1.40
CA HIS A 306 0.46 2.21 -1.25
C HIS A 306 1.94 1.84 -1.18
N GLU A 307 2.32 0.96 -0.25
CA GLU A 307 3.71 0.55 -0.09
C GLU A 307 4.28 -0.17 -1.33
N THR A 308 3.42 -0.81 -2.12
CA THR A 308 3.85 -1.44 -3.37
C THR A 308 4.34 -0.41 -4.39
N PHE A 309 3.81 0.82 -4.40
CA PHE A 309 4.36 1.89 -5.25
C PHE A 309 5.79 2.20 -4.86
N HIS A 310 6.03 2.46 -3.57
CA HIS A 310 7.36 2.71 -3.04
C HIS A 310 8.29 1.57 -3.38
N LEU A 311 7.88 0.33 -3.09
CA LEU A 311 8.69 -0.85 -3.34
C LEU A 311 9.10 -0.96 -4.80
N VAL A 312 8.14 -0.86 -5.73
CA VAL A 312 8.42 -1.11 -7.15
C VAL A 312 9.21 0.03 -7.78
N MET A 313 8.84 1.28 -7.53
CA MET A 313 9.40 2.45 -8.23
C MET A 313 10.48 3.20 -7.45
N GLY A 314 10.67 2.86 -6.18
CA GLY A 314 11.59 3.54 -5.28
C GLY A 314 11.03 4.85 -4.74
N ASN A 315 11.47 5.23 -3.53
CA ASN A 315 11.03 6.45 -2.84
C ASN A 315 11.30 7.72 -3.66
N ALA A 316 12.37 7.76 -4.47
CA ALA A 316 12.70 8.92 -5.30
C ALA A 316 11.62 9.26 -6.35
N ARG A 317 10.81 8.28 -6.77
CA ARG A 317 9.72 8.46 -7.75
C ARG A 317 8.33 8.52 -7.11
N THR A 318 8.25 8.27 -5.81
CA THR A 318 6.98 8.03 -5.09
C THR A 318 6.88 8.82 -3.79
N THR A 319 7.76 9.80 -3.59
CA THR A 319 7.68 10.73 -2.45
C THR A 319 7.59 12.15 -3.00
N PRO A 320 6.49 12.88 -2.75
CA PRO A 320 6.38 14.28 -3.12
C PRO A 320 7.46 15.12 -2.46
N ASN A 321 7.83 16.25 -3.08
CA ASN A 321 8.79 17.18 -2.48
C ASN A 321 8.27 17.78 -1.15
N SER A 322 6.94 17.86 -1.02
CA SER A 322 6.23 18.29 0.18
C SER A 322 6.10 17.18 1.25
N GLY A 323 6.61 15.98 0.97
CA GLY A 323 6.37 14.76 1.73
C GLY A 323 5.05 14.09 1.35
N GLU A 324 4.87 12.84 1.75
CA GLU A 324 3.63 12.10 1.51
C GLU A 324 2.42 12.77 2.19
N VAL A 325 1.30 12.77 1.48
CA VAL A 325 0.06 13.40 1.93
C VAL A 325 -1.05 12.38 2.00
N TYR A 326 -1.45 12.04 3.24
CA TYR A 326 -2.48 11.04 3.51
C TYR A 326 -3.90 11.56 3.63
N PRO A 327 -4.17 12.71 4.29
CA PRO A 327 -5.56 13.15 4.46
C PRO A 327 -6.18 13.51 3.10
N VAL A 328 -7.31 12.88 2.76
CA VAL A 328 -8.01 13.10 1.48
C VAL A 328 -8.24 14.59 1.18
N ALA A 329 -8.68 15.36 2.18
CA ALA A 329 -8.87 16.80 2.03
C ALA A 329 -7.59 17.56 1.61
N LYS A 330 -6.42 17.09 2.04
CA LYS A 330 -5.12 17.65 1.64
C LYS A 330 -4.68 17.14 0.27
N MET A 331 -4.92 15.87 -0.05
CA MET A 331 -4.65 15.31 -1.39
C MET A 331 -5.38 16.09 -2.48
N LEU A 332 -6.64 16.45 -2.23
CA LEU A 332 -7.45 17.30 -3.12
C LEU A 332 -6.91 18.73 -3.27
N GLY A 333 -5.91 19.12 -2.48
CA GLY A 333 -5.19 20.39 -2.56
C GLY A 333 -3.81 20.28 -3.22
N LEU A 334 -3.33 19.07 -3.52
CA LEU A 334 -2.03 18.87 -4.14
C LEU A 334 -1.96 19.50 -5.53
N LYS A 335 -0.75 19.91 -5.90
CA LYS A 335 -0.42 20.22 -7.29
C LYS A 335 -0.25 18.91 -8.06
N HIS A 336 -0.32 18.99 -9.38
CA HIS A 336 -0.24 17.82 -10.24
C HIS A 336 1.03 17.01 -9.99
N GLU A 337 2.18 17.69 -9.98
CA GLU A 337 3.52 17.13 -9.80
C GLU A 337 3.68 16.35 -8.49
N ASP A 338 3.05 16.80 -7.40
CA ASP A 338 3.05 16.09 -6.12
C ASP A 338 2.02 14.96 -6.10
N ALA A 339 0.85 15.16 -6.74
CA ALA A 339 -0.22 14.17 -6.76
C ALA A 339 0.18 12.89 -7.51
N VAL A 340 0.87 13.02 -8.64
CA VAL A 340 1.31 11.87 -9.48
C VAL A 340 2.48 11.11 -8.91
N VAL A 341 3.11 11.59 -7.85
CA VAL A 341 4.17 10.88 -7.11
C VAL A 341 3.77 10.59 -5.67
N ASN A 342 2.49 10.72 -5.30
CA ASN A 342 1.97 10.40 -3.96
C ASN A 342 1.15 9.10 -4.04
N PRO A 343 1.68 7.94 -3.60
CA PRO A 343 0.98 6.65 -3.71
C PRO A 343 -0.41 6.63 -3.08
N GLU A 344 -0.64 7.37 -1.99
CA GLU A 344 -1.95 7.47 -1.36
C GLU A 344 -2.99 8.06 -2.34
N THR A 345 -2.60 8.98 -3.24
CA THR A 345 -3.50 9.52 -4.27
C THR A 345 -4.00 8.41 -5.18
N PHE A 346 -3.12 7.48 -5.58
CA PHE A 346 -3.49 6.33 -6.41
C PHE A 346 -4.39 5.36 -5.65
N ALA A 347 -4.07 5.05 -4.39
CA ALA A 347 -4.88 4.19 -3.54
C ALA A 347 -6.29 4.78 -3.33
N ALA A 348 -6.39 6.07 -3.06
CA ALA A 348 -7.65 6.78 -2.87
C ALA A 348 -8.52 6.75 -4.13
N VAL A 349 -7.96 7.04 -5.31
CA VAL A 349 -8.68 6.98 -6.59
C VAL A 349 -9.13 5.55 -6.90
N ALA A 350 -8.26 4.57 -6.72
CA ALA A 350 -8.57 3.16 -6.95
C ALA A 350 -9.72 2.66 -6.06
N VAL A 351 -9.68 2.95 -4.76
CA VAL A 351 -10.74 2.59 -3.80
C VAL A 351 -12.05 3.30 -4.16
N ALA A 352 -11.99 4.60 -4.45
CA ALA A 352 -13.18 5.38 -4.80
C ALA A 352 -13.85 4.86 -6.07
N TYR A 353 -13.06 4.53 -7.09
CA TYR A 353 -13.60 4.03 -8.35
C TYR A 353 -14.09 2.59 -8.25
N ASP A 354 -13.37 1.70 -7.56
CA ASP A 354 -13.86 0.34 -7.28
C ASP A 354 -15.20 0.39 -6.55
N TYR A 355 -15.35 1.27 -5.56
CA TYR A 355 -16.60 1.43 -4.85
C TYR A 355 -17.72 1.93 -5.78
N THR A 356 -17.47 2.96 -6.60
CA THR A 356 -18.43 3.50 -7.57
C THR A 356 -18.95 2.42 -8.53
N LEU A 357 -18.04 1.56 -9.02
CA LEU A 357 -18.38 0.48 -9.96
C LEU A 357 -19.18 -0.67 -9.34
N ASN A 358 -19.13 -0.82 -8.02
CA ASN A 358 -19.69 -1.99 -7.32
C ASN A 358 -20.79 -1.62 -6.31
N THR A 359 -21.18 -0.34 -6.21
CA THR A 359 -22.41 0.03 -5.50
C THR A 359 -23.64 -0.21 -6.36
N ASP A 360 -24.71 -0.71 -5.73
CA ASP A 360 -26.01 -0.89 -6.38
C ASP A 360 -26.49 0.43 -6.97
N VAL A 361 -27.02 0.36 -8.20
CA VAL A 361 -27.79 1.44 -8.80
C VAL A 361 -29.14 1.50 -8.12
N ASP A 362 -29.60 2.70 -7.78
CA ASP A 362 -30.94 2.88 -7.21
C ASP A 362 -32.05 2.79 -8.28
N GLU A 363 -33.31 2.93 -7.84
CA GLU A 363 -34.50 2.87 -8.71
C GLU A 363 -34.53 3.96 -9.79
N ASP A 364 -33.80 5.06 -9.58
CA ASP A 364 -33.74 6.22 -10.46
C ASP A 364 -32.50 6.17 -11.38
N GLY A 365 -31.67 5.13 -11.29
CA GLY A 365 -30.46 4.98 -12.08
C GLY A 365 -29.21 5.64 -11.47
N ASN A 366 -29.27 6.18 -10.25
CA ASN A 366 -28.10 6.84 -9.65
C ASN A 366 -27.17 5.83 -8.98
N VAL A 367 -25.88 6.11 -9.06
CA VAL A 367 -24.80 5.37 -8.39
C VAL A 367 -24.22 6.20 -7.25
N VAL A 368 -23.51 5.54 -6.33
CA VAL A 368 -22.75 6.26 -5.31
C VAL A 368 -21.44 6.72 -5.92
N GLU A 369 -21.20 8.02 -5.91
CA GLU A 369 -19.99 8.61 -6.48
C GLU A 369 -19.25 9.44 -5.46
N PHE A 370 -17.97 9.70 -5.74
CA PHE A 370 -17.13 10.53 -4.88
C PHE A 370 -17.01 11.96 -5.41
N PHE A 371 -17.37 12.90 -4.55
CA PHE A 371 -17.20 14.32 -4.75
C PHE A 371 -16.37 14.89 -3.61
N THR A 372 -15.22 15.48 -3.94
CA THR A 372 -14.40 16.23 -2.95
C THR A 372 -14.07 15.43 -1.68
N GLY A 373 -13.83 14.11 -1.81
CA GLY A 373 -13.45 13.24 -0.71
C GLY A 373 -14.60 12.60 0.08
N TYR A 374 -15.85 12.87 -0.32
CA TYR A 374 -17.05 12.25 0.23
C TYR A 374 -17.76 11.44 -0.84
N THR A 375 -18.37 10.33 -0.49
CA THR A 375 -19.42 9.74 -1.31
C THR A 375 -20.70 10.57 -1.18
N THR A 376 -21.34 10.85 -2.30
CA THR A 376 -22.72 11.37 -2.34
C THR A 376 -23.51 10.60 -3.40
N ARG A 377 -24.84 10.64 -3.28
CA ARG A 377 -25.73 10.19 -4.35
C ARG A 377 -25.57 11.15 -5.54
N GLY A 378 -25.23 10.62 -6.71
CA GLY A 378 -25.17 11.37 -7.97
C GLY A 378 -26.53 11.86 -8.43
#